data_AF-A0A7K0LX61-F1
#
_entry.id   AF-A0A7K0LX61-F1
#
_cell.length_a   1.000
_cell.length_b   1.000
_cell.length_c   1.000
_cell.angle_alpha   90.00
_cell.angle_beta   90.00
_cell.angle_gamma   90.00
#
_symmetry.space_group_name_H-M   'P 1'
#
loop_
_entity.id
_entity.type
_entity.pdbx_description
1 polymer ?
#
loop_
_entity_poly.entity_id
_entity_poly.type
_entity_poly.pdbx_seq_one_letter_code
_entity_poly.pdbx_strand_id
1 'polypeptide(L)'
;IVQARAEVNEEILLRAAERLLEIIGEAATNCSAEFKSRYPAIDWVGIAGLRVVLAHHYHRTQPELIWRFASVDAPLLGARLRH
;
A
#
# COMPACT_ATOMS: atom_id res chain seq x y z
N ILE A 1 31.87 -0.85 13.30
CA ILE A 1 30.47 -1.20 12.95
C ILE A 1 30.35 -1.07 11.44
N VAL A 2 30.74 -2.12 10.74
CA VAL A 2 30.77 -2.11 9.26
C VAL A 2 29.33 -2.21 8.77
N GLN A 3 28.99 -1.31 7.84
CA GLN A 3 27.73 -1.26 7.11
C GLN A 3 27.42 -2.63 6.50
N ALA A 4 26.54 -3.39 7.14
CA ALA A 4 25.79 -4.43 6.46
C ALA A 4 24.51 -3.80 5.89
N ARG A 5 24.66 -2.87 4.93
CA ARG A 5 23.62 -2.76 3.90
C ARG A 5 23.82 -4.00 3.03
N ALA A 6 23.24 -5.13 3.45
CA ALA A 6 23.11 -6.28 2.59
C ALA A 6 22.53 -5.79 1.25
N GLU A 7 23.04 -6.33 0.14
CA GLU A 7 22.56 -5.99 -1.20
C GLU A 7 21.03 -6.07 -1.22
N VAL A 8 20.40 -4.94 -1.46
CA VAL A 8 18.95 -4.85 -1.58
C VAL A 8 18.57 -5.53 -2.89
N ASN A 9 18.01 -6.73 -2.79
CA ASN A 9 17.56 -7.50 -3.94
C ASN A 9 16.06 -7.26 -4.20
N GLU A 10 15.56 -7.77 -5.32
CA GLU A 10 14.17 -7.59 -5.76
C GLU A 10 13.16 -8.14 -4.74
N GLU A 11 13.48 -9.25 -4.06
CA GLU A 11 12.62 -9.81 -3.02
C GLU A 11 12.49 -8.85 -1.81
N ILE A 12 13.59 -8.28 -1.34
CA ILE A 12 13.57 -7.29 -0.25
C ILE A 12 12.76 -6.05 -0.66
N LEU A 13 12.93 -5.59 -1.90
CA LEU A 13 12.16 -4.47 -2.44
C LEU A 13 10.66 -4.77 -2.51
N LEU A 14 10.30 -5.99 -2.94
CA LEU A 14 8.92 -6.44 -2.99
C LEU A 14 8.30 -6.46 -1.57
N ARG A 15 9.01 -7.02 -0.58
CA ARG A 15 8.54 -7.03 0.82
C ARG A 15 8.40 -5.63 1.40
N ALA A 16 9.31 -4.71 1.05
CA ALA A 16 9.18 -3.31 1.43
C ALA A 16 7.94 -2.64 0.81
N ALA A 17 7.67 -2.91 -0.48
CA ALA A 17 6.49 -2.41 -1.16
C ALA A 17 5.19 -2.95 -0.54
N GLU A 18 5.10 -4.25 -0.25
CA GLU A 18 3.96 -4.84 0.47
C GLU A 18 3.74 -4.15 1.82
N ARG A 19 4.80 -3.93 2.60
CA ARG A 19 4.68 -3.27 3.91
C ARG A 19 4.16 -1.84 3.82
N LEU A 20 4.61 -1.07 2.83
CA LEU A 20 4.13 0.29 2.62
C LEU A 20 2.66 0.31 2.19
N LEU A 21 2.24 -0.62 1.35
CA LEU A 21 0.84 -0.78 0.95
C LEU A 21 -0.06 -1.19 2.12
N GLU A 22 0.40 -2.05 3.03
CA GLU A 22 -0.30 -2.35 4.28
C GLU A 22 -0.53 -1.09 5.14
N ILE A 23 0.49 -0.24 5.27
CA ILE A 23 0.38 1.02 6.03
C ILE A 23 -0.67 1.94 5.40
N ILE A 24 -0.70 2.02 4.06
CA ILE A 24 -1.72 2.79 3.34
C ILE A 24 -3.12 2.22 3.62
N GLY A 25 -3.29 0.89 3.60
CA GLY A 25 -4.56 0.24 3.92
C GLY A 25 -5.02 0.47 5.38
N GLU A 26 -4.09 0.44 6.33
CA GLU A 26 -4.36 0.77 7.72
C GLU A 26 -4.79 2.23 7.89
N ALA A 27 -4.07 3.16 7.23
CA ALA A 27 -4.43 4.57 7.23
C ALA A 27 -5.84 4.80 6.65
N ALA A 28 -6.16 4.15 5.52
CA ALA A 28 -7.49 4.22 4.92
C ALA A 28 -8.58 3.68 5.85
N THR A 29 -8.31 2.61 6.61
CA THR A 29 -9.23 2.09 7.63
C THR A 29 -9.54 3.16 8.68
N ASN A 30 -8.50 3.84 9.18
CA ASN A 30 -8.58 4.79 10.28
C ASN A 30 -9.04 6.20 9.88
N CYS A 31 -9.11 6.53 8.58
CA CYS A 31 -9.71 7.79 8.13
C CYS A 31 -11.18 7.90 8.59
N SER A 32 -11.57 9.09 9.06
CA SER A 32 -12.94 9.35 9.50
C SER A 32 -13.95 9.23 8.36
N ALA A 33 -15.21 8.93 8.68
CA ALA A 33 -16.28 8.90 7.68
C ALA A 33 -16.45 10.24 6.96
N GLU A 34 -16.28 11.36 7.69
CA GLU A 34 -16.31 12.71 7.13
C GLU A 34 -15.18 12.95 6.14
N PHE A 35 -13.96 12.49 6.43
CA PHE A 35 -12.86 12.62 5.48
C PHE A 35 -13.11 11.78 4.22
N LYS A 36 -13.55 10.53 4.41
CA LYS A 36 -13.88 9.61 3.31
C LYS A 36 -14.99 10.18 2.41
N SER A 37 -16.00 10.83 2.99
CA SER A 37 -17.12 11.41 2.23
C SER A 37 -16.72 12.62 1.38
N ARG A 38 -15.63 13.33 1.71
CA ARG A 38 -15.06 14.39 0.86
C ARG A 38 -14.43 13.86 -0.42
N TYR A 39 -14.04 12.58 -0.45
CA TYR A 39 -13.44 11.92 -1.62
C TYR A 39 -14.21 10.63 -1.98
N PRO A 40 -15.47 10.74 -2.44
CA PRO A 40 -16.32 9.58 -2.69
C PRO A 40 -15.88 8.74 -3.90
N ALA A 41 -15.03 9.29 -4.78
CA ALA A 41 -14.48 8.59 -5.93
C ALA A 41 -13.29 7.66 -5.59
N ILE A 42 -12.84 7.66 -4.33
CA ILE A 42 -11.79 6.77 -3.84
C ILE A 42 -12.45 5.51 -3.26
N ASP A 43 -11.99 4.34 -3.69
CA ASP A 43 -12.43 3.05 -3.13
C ASP A 43 -11.76 2.79 -1.77
N TRP A 44 -12.29 3.45 -0.74
CA TRP A 44 -11.80 3.33 0.64
C TRP A 44 -11.86 1.89 1.17
N VAL A 45 -12.87 1.13 0.75
CA VAL A 45 -13.08 -0.25 1.20
C VAL A 45 -12.03 -1.16 0.58
N GLY A 46 -11.78 -1.03 -0.72
CA GLY A 46 -10.73 -1.77 -1.42
C GLY A 46 -9.34 -1.47 -0.87
N ILE A 47 -9.03 -0.20 -0.62
CA ILE A 47 -7.73 0.20 -0.04
C ILE A 47 -7.56 -0.38 1.37
N ALA A 48 -8.58 -0.31 2.22
CA ALA A 48 -8.54 -0.95 3.54
C ALA A 48 -8.38 -2.48 3.45
N GLY A 49 -9.07 -3.11 2.50
CA GLY A 49 -8.98 -4.55 2.24
C GLY A 49 -7.59 -5.01 1.81
N LEU A 50 -6.80 -4.14 1.17
CA LEU A 50 -5.43 -4.46 0.75
C LEU A 50 -4.56 -4.91 1.93
N ARG A 51 -4.69 -4.26 3.09
CA ARG A 51 -3.98 -4.67 4.31
C ARG A 51 -4.30 -6.11 4.70
N VAL A 52 -5.57 -6.51 4.64
CA VAL A 52 -5.99 -7.87 5.03
C VAL A 52 -5.38 -8.90 4.08
N VAL A 53 -5.39 -8.62 2.78
CA VAL A 53 -4.79 -9.48 1.77
C VAL A 53 -3.29 -9.63 2.00
N LEU A 54 -2.58 -8.52 2.21
CA LEU A 54 -1.13 -8.54 2.43
C LEU A 54 -0.74 -9.17 3.78
N ALA A 55 -1.52 -8.98 4.84
CA ALA A 55 -1.19 -9.54 6.15
C ALA A 55 -1.55 -11.04 6.29
N HIS A 56 -2.68 -11.48 5.72
CA HIS A 56 -3.24 -12.82 5.96
C HIS A 56 -3.26 -13.72 4.72
N HIS A 57 -3.17 -13.13 3.53
CA HIS A 57 -3.23 -13.85 2.26
C HIS A 57 -2.02 -13.55 1.37
N TYR A 58 -0.87 -13.16 1.97
CA TYR A 58 0.38 -12.85 1.25
C TYR A 58 0.84 -13.97 0.30
N HIS A 59 0.52 -15.23 0.61
CA HIS A 59 0.83 -16.37 -0.26
C HIS A 59 0.07 -16.36 -1.60
N ARG A 60 -0.91 -15.47 -1.77
CA ARG A 60 -1.72 -15.32 -3.00
C ARG A 60 -1.41 -14.03 -3.75
N THR A 61 -0.47 -13.22 -3.26
CA THR A 61 -0.10 -11.97 -3.93
C THR A 61 0.73 -12.26 -5.17
N GLN A 62 0.52 -11.47 -6.22
CA GLN A 62 1.30 -11.52 -7.45
C GLN A 62 2.25 -10.33 -7.46
N PRO A 63 3.57 -10.51 -7.57
CA PRO A 63 4.55 -9.42 -7.52
C PRO A 63 4.24 -8.27 -8.47
N GLU A 64 3.72 -8.57 -9.67
CA GLU A 64 3.35 -7.59 -10.69
C GLU A 64 2.24 -6.65 -10.22
N LEU A 65 1.27 -7.17 -9.46
CA LEU A 65 0.20 -6.37 -8.86
C LEU A 65 0.74 -5.48 -7.73
N ILE A 66 1.65 -6.01 -6.90
CA ILE A 66 2.29 -5.22 -5.84
C ILE A 66 3.05 -4.04 -6.46
N TRP A 67 3.84 -4.29 -7.50
CA TRP A 67 4.56 -3.24 -8.20
C TRP A 67 3.63 -2.22 -8.83
N ARG A 68 2.54 -2.65 -9.46
CA ARG A 68 1.53 -1.74 -10.00
C ARG A 68 0.92 -0.85 -8.90
N PHE A 69 0.50 -1.45 -7.79
CA PHE A 69 -0.09 -0.70 -6.68
C PHE A 69 0.89 0.30 -6.07
N ALA A 70 2.14 -0.10 -5.86
CA ALA A 70 3.16 0.74 -5.25
C ALA A 70 3.63 1.87 -6.18
N SER A 71 3.78 1.61 -7.48
CA SER A 71 4.36 2.57 -8.43
C SER A 71 3.35 3.43 -9.17
N VAL A 72 2.08 2.99 -9.28
CA VAL A 72 1.03 3.69 -10.03
C VAL A 72 -0.12 4.10 -9.12
N ASP A 73 -0.80 3.13 -8.50
CA ASP A 73 -2.07 3.40 -7.82
C ASP A 73 -1.87 4.24 -6.54
N ALA A 74 -0.83 3.97 -5.73
CA ALA A 74 -0.54 4.72 -4.51
C ALA A 74 -0.12 6.18 -4.77
N PRO A 75 0.79 6.49 -5.73
CA PRO A 75 1.06 7.88 -6.12
C PRO A 75 -0.17 8.64 -6.61
N LEU A 76 -1.02 8.00 -7.44
CA LEU A 76 -2.27 8.60 -7.92
C LEU A 76 -3.24 8.89 -6.79
N LEU A 77 -3.38 7.98 -5.82
CA LEU A 77 -4.15 8.20 -4.60
C LEU A 77 -3.62 9.43 -3.84
N GLY A 78 -2.30 9.49 -3.64
CA GLY A 78 -1.66 10.62 -2.97
C GLY A 78 -1.89 11.95 -3.70
N ALA A 79 -1.87 11.96 -5.04
CA ALA A 79 -2.16 13.16 -5.83
C ALA A 79 -3.61 13.62 -5.61
N ARG A 80 -4.58 12.70 -5.65
CA ARG A 80 -6.01 12.99 -5.42
C ARG A 80 -6.31 13.60 -4.03
N LEU A 81 -5.50 13.28 -3.02
CA LEU A 81 -5.70 13.74 -1.63
C LEU A 81 -4.97 15.04 -1.27
N ARG A 82 -4.08 15.54 -2.14
CA ARG A 82 -3.31 16.79 -1.92
C ARG A 82 -3.97 18.03 -2.52
N HIS A 83 -5.06 17.86 -3.26
CA HIS A 83 -5.89 18.93 -3.82
C HIS A 83 -7.09 19.17 -2.92
#